data_AF-A0A4U0H1L3-F1
#
_entry.id   AF-A0A4U0H1L3-F1
#
_cell.length_a   1.000
_cell.length_b   1.000
_cell.length_c   1.000
_cell.angle_alpha   90.00
_cell.angle_beta   90.00
_cell.angle_gamma   90.00
#
_symmetry.space_group_name_H-M   'P 1'
#
loop_
_entity.id
_entity.type
_entity.pdbx_description
1 polymer ?
#
loop_
_entity_poly.entity_id
_entity_poly.type
_entity_poly.pdbx_seq_one_letter_code
_entity_poly.pdbx_strand_id
1 'polypeptide(L)'
;MKQFLPVLILLLLLTGCSKEQQDEDVYGYEVECDHCSISYLDANERYVSIQDQRKHWRIEFRNTVIFDLHVTANTLSANDGLMHVHILRNGSRLTTQSGNSSVTTRYNAPSSGSTEQPSTSTLCGAPTQKGGPCQRKVSGGGRCWQHK
;
A
#
# COMPACT_ATOMS: atom_id res chain seq x y z
N MET A 1 7.32 -64.64 37.77
CA MET A 1 7.31 -63.28 38.37
C MET A 1 8.25 -62.40 37.54
N LYS A 2 7.80 -61.17 37.19
CA LYS A 2 8.49 -60.07 36.45
C LYS A 2 8.14 -59.95 34.95
N GLN A 3 7.00 -59.30 34.61
CA GLN A 3 6.74 -57.85 34.36
C GLN A 3 7.34 -57.38 33.01
N PHE A 4 6.55 -57.24 31.92
CA PHE A 4 5.95 -55.99 31.36
C PHE A 4 6.98 -54.83 31.27
N LEU A 5 7.26 -54.11 30.17
CA LEU A 5 6.42 -53.52 29.11
C LEU A 5 7.38 -52.89 28.05
N PRO A 6 7.09 -52.84 26.73
CA PRO A 6 7.87 -52.07 25.77
C PRO A 6 7.48 -50.58 25.82
N VAL A 7 8.46 -49.68 26.00
CA VAL A 7 8.25 -48.23 26.00
C VAL A 7 8.15 -47.74 24.55
N LEU A 8 6.91 -47.44 24.15
CA LEU A 8 6.55 -46.74 22.92
C LEU A 8 6.95 -45.25 23.07
N ILE A 9 8.08 -44.86 22.49
CA ILE A 9 8.49 -43.44 22.41
C ILE A 9 7.66 -42.78 21.29
N LEU A 10 6.52 -42.22 21.68
CA LEU A 10 5.68 -41.38 20.85
C LEU A 10 6.36 -40.01 20.71
N LEU A 11 7.14 -39.83 19.64
CA LEU A 11 7.64 -38.53 19.18
C LEU A 11 6.45 -37.69 18.70
N LEU A 12 5.81 -36.99 19.63
CA LEU A 12 4.92 -35.87 19.34
C LEU A 12 5.76 -34.76 18.73
N LEU A 13 5.82 -34.73 17.39
CA LEU A 13 6.24 -33.56 16.63
C LEU A 13 5.23 -32.45 16.92
N LEU A 14 5.55 -31.65 17.95
CA LEU A 14 4.98 -30.33 18.12
C LEU A 14 5.43 -29.51 16.92
N THR A 15 4.68 -29.58 15.81
CA THR A 15 4.68 -28.52 14.81
C THR A 15 4.11 -27.29 15.51
N GLY A 16 4.98 -26.58 16.22
CA GLY A 16 4.67 -25.26 16.71
C GLY A 16 4.25 -24.43 15.50
N CYS A 17 3.00 -23.99 15.49
CA CYS A 17 2.60 -22.86 14.67
C CYS A 17 3.45 -21.69 15.14
N SER A 18 4.55 -21.43 14.44
CA SER A 18 5.22 -20.14 14.51
C SER A 18 4.19 -19.15 14.00
N LYS A 19 3.60 -18.37 14.91
CA LYS A 19 2.72 -17.27 14.54
C LYS A 19 3.61 -16.28 13.82
N GLU A 20 3.56 -16.28 12.48
CA GLU A 20 4.24 -15.31 11.64
C GLU A 20 3.86 -13.92 12.19
N GLN A 21 4.83 -13.24 12.78
CA GLN A 21 4.64 -11.92 13.33
C GLN A 21 4.46 -11.01 12.12
N GLN A 22 3.21 -10.70 11.81
CA GLN A 22 2.84 -9.81 10.72
C GLN A 22 3.42 -8.43 11.04
N ASP A 23 4.58 -8.13 10.47
CA ASP A 23 5.18 -6.80 10.57
C ASP A 23 4.18 -5.78 10.05
N GLU A 24 3.74 -4.86 10.92
CA GLU A 24 2.89 -3.76 10.52
C GLU A 24 3.66 -2.86 9.55
N ASP A 25 3.06 -2.57 8.40
CA ASP A 25 3.66 -1.69 7.42
C ASP A 25 3.83 -0.28 7.99
N VAL A 26 5.03 0.30 7.81
CA VAL A 26 5.32 1.69 8.19
C VAL A 26 5.08 2.59 6.98
N TYR A 27 4.08 3.45 7.08
CA TYR A 27 3.76 4.44 6.04
C TYR A 27 4.37 5.80 6.35
N GLY A 28 4.46 6.67 5.34
CA GLY A 28 4.99 8.02 5.56
C GLY A 28 4.90 8.92 4.32
N TYR A 29 5.40 10.13 4.49
CA TYR A 29 5.53 11.12 3.42
C TYR A 29 6.97 11.59 3.29
N GLU A 30 7.36 11.95 2.07
CA GLU A 30 8.62 12.61 1.77
C GLU A 30 8.34 13.72 0.76
N VAL A 31 8.87 14.92 1.00
CA VAL A 31 8.70 16.10 0.16
C VAL A 31 10.07 16.73 -0.11
N GLU A 32 10.36 16.96 -1.37
CA GLU A 32 11.54 17.69 -1.85
C GLU A 32 11.07 19.01 -2.49
N CYS A 33 11.48 20.14 -1.91
CA CYS A 33 11.09 21.48 -2.37
C CYS A 33 12.14 22.52 -1.94
N ASP A 34 12.29 23.63 -2.65
CA ASP A 34 13.23 24.69 -2.25
C ASP A 34 12.68 25.48 -1.04
N HIS A 35 11.44 25.97 -1.13
CA HIS A 35 10.71 26.60 -0.03
C HIS A 35 9.19 26.40 -0.18
N CYS A 36 8.61 25.55 0.66
CA CYS A 36 7.20 25.18 0.56
C CYS A 36 6.48 25.11 1.91
N SER A 37 5.15 25.12 1.84
CA SER A 37 4.26 24.67 2.91
C SER A 37 3.76 23.27 2.60
N ILE A 38 3.55 22.47 3.65
CA ILE A 38 3.11 21.07 3.51
C ILE A 38 1.86 20.88 4.36
N SER A 39 0.82 20.32 3.76
CA SER A 39 -0.41 19.89 4.43
C SER A 39 -0.59 18.40 4.23
N TYR A 40 -0.82 17.65 5.29
CA TYR A 40 -0.94 16.20 5.21
C TYR A 40 -1.94 15.62 6.22
N LEU A 41 -2.42 14.43 5.95
CA LEU A 41 -3.24 13.64 6.86
C LEU A 41 -2.34 12.88 7.85
N ASP A 42 -2.49 13.14 9.15
CA ASP A 42 -1.76 12.43 10.21
C ASP A 42 -2.33 11.03 10.47
N ALA A 43 -1.67 10.27 11.35
CA ALA A 43 -2.10 8.91 11.69
C ALA A 43 -3.47 8.84 12.40
N ASN A 44 -4.05 9.96 12.81
CA ASN A 44 -5.37 10.06 13.41
C ASN A 44 -6.41 10.65 12.44
N GLU A 45 -6.10 10.66 11.14
CA GLU A 45 -6.96 11.21 10.08
C GLU A 45 -7.23 12.72 10.23
N ARG A 46 -6.29 13.47 10.81
CA ARG A 46 -6.39 14.94 10.95
C ARG A 46 -5.45 15.62 9.99
N TYR A 47 -5.91 16.71 9.38
CA TYR A 47 -5.05 17.57 8.58
C TYR A 47 -4.11 18.38 9.46
N VAL A 48 -2.81 18.23 9.20
CA VAL A 48 -1.74 19.02 9.81
C VAL A 48 -1.09 19.84 8.71
N SER A 49 -0.83 21.12 9.00
CA SER A 49 -0.17 22.03 8.08
C SER A 49 1.08 22.59 8.74
N ILE A 50 2.20 22.50 8.04
CA ILE A 50 3.49 23.06 8.42
C ILE A 50 3.97 24.03 7.36
N GLN A 51 4.69 25.06 7.77
CA GLN A 51 5.14 26.17 6.92
C GLN A 51 6.67 26.20 6.87
N ASP A 52 7.22 26.97 5.93
CA ASP A 52 8.66 27.25 5.77
C ASP A 52 9.54 25.98 5.75
N GLN A 53 9.07 24.95 5.03
CA GLN A 53 9.84 23.73 4.79
C GLN A 53 10.79 23.93 3.62
N ARG A 54 12.01 23.39 3.72
CA ARG A 54 13.09 23.61 2.76
C ARG A 54 13.87 22.33 2.50
N LYS A 55 14.33 22.20 1.26
CA LYS A 55 15.08 21.07 0.70
C LYS A 55 14.35 19.74 0.79
N HIS A 56 14.32 19.13 1.97
CA HIS A 56 13.84 17.78 2.17
C HIS A 56 13.09 17.69 3.51
N TRP A 57 11.87 17.21 3.46
CA TRP A 57 11.04 16.95 4.64
C TRP A 57 10.51 15.51 4.58
N ARG A 58 10.49 14.82 5.71
CA ARG A 58 10.02 13.43 5.81
C ARG A 58 9.35 13.16 7.15
N ILE A 59 8.31 12.35 7.13
CA ILE A 59 7.64 11.81 8.33
C ILE A 59 7.25 10.35 8.10
N GLU A 60 7.30 9.56 9.17
CA GLU A 60 6.88 8.16 9.20
C GLU A 60 5.86 7.94 10.33
N PHE A 61 4.86 7.11 10.06
CA PHE A 61 3.83 6.69 11.01
C PHE A 61 4.13 5.26 11.43
N ARG A 62 4.62 5.10 12.66
CA ARG A 62 4.99 3.81 13.24
C ARG A 62 3.91 3.33 14.21
N ASN A 63 3.68 2.02 14.25
CA ASN A 63 2.73 1.37 15.17
C ASN A 63 1.30 1.93 15.02
N THR A 64 0.91 2.27 13.79
CA THR A 64 -0.39 2.87 13.48
C THR A 64 -0.96 2.24 12.23
N VAL A 65 -2.24 1.85 12.29
CA VAL A 65 -2.97 1.39 11.10
C VAL A 65 -3.37 2.62 10.28
N ILE A 66 -2.86 2.69 9.05
CA ILE A 66 -3.15 3.78 8.12
C ILE A 66 -4.04 3.22 7.01
N PHE A 67 -5.12 3.95 6.68
CA PHE A 67 -6.05 3.58 5.60
C PHE A 67 -6.01 4.56 4.44
N ASP A 68 -5.79 5.84 4.74
CA ASP A 68 -5.70 6.91 3.75
C ASP A 68 -4.46 7.75 4.01
N LEU A 69 -3.73 8.02 2.94
CA LEU A 69 -2.55 8.86 2.92
C LEU A 69 -2.80 9.98 1.94
N HIS A 70 -2.69 11.22 2.39
CA HIS A 70 -2.91 12.40 1.58
C HIS A 70 -1.94 13.49 2.00
N VAL A 71 -1.17 13.99 1.04
CA VAL A 71 -0.19 15.06 1.25
C VAL A 71 -0.21 16.03 0.08
N THR A 72 -0.12 17.31 0.41
CA THR A 72 -0.05 18.44 -0.51
C THR A 72 1.13 19.31 -0.13
N ALA A 73 1.98 19.62 -1.10
CA ALA A 73 3.03 20.64 -0.98
C ALA A 73 2.67 21.84 -1.86
N ASN A 74 2.75 23.05 -1.30
CA ASN A 74 2.55 24.30 -2.03
C ASN A 74 3.81 25.15 -1.95
N THR A 75 4.31 25.61 -3.09
CA THR A 75 5.47 26.50 -3.10
C THR A 75 5.14 27.83 -2.41
N LEU A 76 6.11 28.36 -1.68
CA LEU A 76 6.07 29.70 -1.09
C LEU A 76 6.98 30.68 -1.83
N SER A 77 7.62 30.22 -2.90
CA SER A 77 8.60 30.99 -3.68
C SER A 77 8.20 31.01 -5.15
N ALA A 78 8.19 32.22 -5.72
CA ALA A 78 7.73 32.46 -7.09
C ALA A 78 8.68 31.89 -8.17
N ASN A 79 9.90 31.48 -7.78
CA ASN A 79 10.96 31.02 -8.70
C ASN A 79 11.40 29.58 -8.43
N ASP A 80 10.62 28.81 -7.67
CA ASP A 80 11.08 27.51 -7.17
C ASP A 80 11.11 26.42 -8.25
N GLY A 81 12.12 25.56 -8.10
CA GLY A 81 12.30 24.36 -8.89
C GLY A 81 11.11 23.40 -8.78
N LEU A 82 11.17 22.35 -9.59
CA LEU A 82 10.21 21.26 -9.57
C LEU A 82 10.16 20.64 -8.16
N MET A 83 9.02 20.71 -7.49
CA MET A 83 8.81 20.02 -6.21
C MET A 83 8.48 18.55 -6.48
N HIS A 84 8.89 17.67 -5.56
CA HIS A 84 8.54 16.26 -5.58
C HIS A 84 7.86 15.87 -4.26
N VAL A 85 6.77 15.11 -4.37
CA VAL A 85 6.02 14.61 -3.21
C VAL A 85 5.87 13.11 -3.36
N HIS A 86 6.21 12.39 -2.30
CA HIS A 86 6.21 10.93 -2.26
C HIS A 86 5.40 10.41 -1.07
N ILE A 87 4.72 9.29 -1.30
CA ILE A 87 4.15 8.46 -0.22
C ILE A 87 5.04 7.23 -0.08
N LEU A 88 5.38 6.90 1.16
CA LEU A 88 6.32 5.83 1.51
C LEU A 88 5.58 4.64 2.12
N ARG A 89 6.11 3.44 1.87
CA ARG A 89 5.82 2.20 2.62
C ARG A 89 7.13 1.48 2.89
N ASN A 90 7.41 1.21 4.16
CA ASN A 90 8.65 0.57 4.63
C ASN A 90 9.89 1.27 4.06
N GLY A 91 9.85 2.61 4.02
CA GLY A 91 10.90 3.46 3.47
C GLY A 91 11.01 3.51 1.95
N SER A 92 10.22 2.73 1.21
CA SER A 92 10.18 2.72 -0.26
C SER A 92 9.08 3.63 -0.82
N ARG A 93 9.36 4.35 -1.91
CA ARG A 93 8.40 5.26 -2.56
C ARG A 93 7.33 4.45 -3.32
N LEU A 94 6.07 4.56 -2.87
CA LEU A 94 4.90 3.95 -3.53
C LEU A 94 4.39 4.79 -4.69
N THR A 95 4.27 6.10 -4.47
CA THR A 95 3.84 7.07 -5.48
C THR A 95 4.73 8.29 -5.41
N THR A 96 4.96 8.89 -6.57
CA THR A 96 5.74 10.11 -6.74
C THR A 96 4.96 11.04 -7.65
N GLN A 97 4.75 12.26 -7.20
CA GLN A 97 4.18 13.34 -8.00
C GLN A 97 5.12 14.53 -7.98
N SER A 98 5.08 15.33 -9.04
CA SER A 98 5.95 16.50 -9.16
C SER A 98 5.27 17.66 -9.86
N GLY A 99 5.66 18.89 -9.51
CA GLY A 99 5.09 20.10 -10.07
C GLY A 99 5.67 21.37 -9.44
N ASN A 100 5.34 22.53 -10.00
CA ASN A 100 6.04 23.78 -9.69
C ASN A 100 5.30 24.69 -8.69
N SER A 101 4.00 24.47 -8.44
CA SER A 101 3.20 25.40 -7.63
C SER A 101 2.43 24.70 -6.52
N SER A 102 1.73 23.63 -6.85
CA SER A 102 1.02 22.80 -5.88
C SER A 102 1.08 21.36 -6.36
N VAL A 103 1.49 20.45 -5.48
CA VAL A 103 1.62 19.02 -5.77
C VAL A 103 0.89 18.26 -4.70
N THR A 104 -0.11 17.48 -5.12
CA THR A 104 -0.91 16.63 -4.24
C THR A 104 -0.76 15.19 -4.65
N THR A 105 -0.65 14.29 -3.68
CA THR A 105 -0.73 12.84 -3.93
C THR A 105 -1.51 12.16 -2.82
N ARG A 106 -2.22 11.09 -3.20
CA ARG A 106 -3.07 10.31 -2.32
C ARG A 106 -2.87 8.82 -2.55
N TYR A 107 -2.97 8.03 -1.49
CA TYR A 107 -2.90 6.58 -1.55
C TYR A 107 -3.82 5.98 -0.50
N ASN A 108 -4.66 5.03 -0.91
CA ASN A 108 -5.47 4.25 0.00
C ASN A 108 -4.71 2.97 0.32
N ALA A 109 -4.33 2.79 1.57
CA ALA A 109 -3.63 1.60 2.00
C ALA A 109 -4.60 0.41 2.02
N PRO A 110 -4.19 -0.76 1.49
CA PRO A 110 -5.02 -1.95 1.57
C PRO A 110 -5.21 -2.31 3.04
N SER A 111 -6.46 -2.46 3.48
CA SER A 111 -6.73 -3.08 4.78
C SER A 111 -6.16 -4.49 4.77
N SER A 112 -5.46 -4.88 5.83
CA SER A 112 -4.88 -6.20 6.03
C SER A 112 -5.95 -7.29 5.85
N GLY A 113 -6.10 -7.76 4.61
CA GLY A 113 -7.27 -8.53 4.16
C GLY A 113 -7.47 -8.47 2.63
N SER A 114 -6.95 -7.45 1.94
CA SER A 114 -6.98 -7.39 0.47
C SER A 114 -5.63 -7.76 -0.15
N THR A 115 -5.50 -9.01 -0.56
CA THR A 115 -4.55 -9.39 -1.62
C THR A 115 -5.11 -8.91 -2.95
N GLU A 116 -4.97 -7.62 -3.28
CA GLU A 116 -5.20 -7.17 -4.67
C GLU A 116 -4.14 -6.13 -5.07
N GLN A 117 -3.15 -6.60 -5.84
CA GLN A 117 -2.54 -5.76 -6.88
C GLN A 117 -3.68 -5.15 -7.71
N PRO A 118 -3.63 -3.86 -8.07
CA PRO A 118 -4.54 -3.33 -9.08
C PRO A 118 -4.05 -3.77 -10.46
N SER A 119 -4.08 -5.08 -10.74
CA SER A 119 -4.29 -5.50 -12.12
C SER A 119 -5.75 -5.18 -12.39
N THR A 120 -6.01 -4.20 -13.25
CA THR A 120 -7.33 -3.88 -13.77
C THR A 120 -7.91 -5.13 -14.44
N SER A 121 -8.52 -6.02 -13.65
CA SER A 121 -9.10 -7.25 -14.16
C SER A 121 -10.42 -6.88 -14.80
N THR A 122 -10.46 -6.84 -16.12
CA THR A 122 -11.70 -6.60 -16.87
C THR A 122 -12.42 -7.94 -17.06
N LEU A 123 -13.74 -7.91 -17.24
CA LEU A 123 -14.52 -9.09 -17.60
C LEU A 123 -14.36 -9.42 -19.09
N CYS A 124 -14.44 -10.71 -19.44
CA CYS A 124 -14.32 -11.18 -20.81
C CYS A 124 -15.37 -10.61 -21.77
N GLY A 125 -16.62 -10.47 -21.31
CA GLY A 125 -17.71 -9.87 -22.08
C GLY A 125 -18.21 -10.65 -23.31
N ALA A 126 -17.52 -11.71 -23.73
CA ALA A 126 -17.88 -12.48 -24.94
C ALA A 126 -19.24 -13.21 -24.77
N PRO A 127 -20.06 -13.31 -25.84
CA PRO A 127 -21.35 -13.99 -25.77
C PRO A 127 -21.16 -15.49 -25.50
N THR A 128 -21.87 -16.00 -24.51
CA THR A 128 -21.92 -17.43 -24.21
C THR A 128 -23.00 -18.13 -25.04
N GLN A 129 -22.93 -19.46 -25.13
CA GLN A 129 -23.97 -20.27 -25.79
C GLN A 129 -25.38 -20.10 -25.17
N LYS A 130 -25.46 -19.63 -23.92
CA LYS A 130 -26.71 -19.35 -23.21
C LYS A 130 -27.21 -17.91 -23.42
N GLY A 131 -26.56 -17.13 -24.29
CA GLY A 131 -26.97 -15.77 -24.67
C GLY A 131 -26.49 -14.65 -23.74
N GLY A 132 -25.90 -14.95 -22.59
CA GLY A 132 -25.34 -13.94 -21.67
C GLY A 132 -23.86 -13.64 -21.90
N PRO A 133 -23.33 -12.49 -21.43
CA PRO A 133 -21.92 -12.16 -21.53
C PRO A 133 -21.04 -12.98 -20.57
N CYS A 134 -19.84 -13.32 -20.99
CA CYS A 134 -18.89 -14.07 -20.19
C CYS A 134 -18.34 -13.22 -19.03
N GLN A 135 -18.55 -13.68 -17.81
CA GLN A 135 -18.13 -12.99 -16.57
C GLN A 135 -16.77 -13.46 -16.05
N ARG A 136 -15.97 -14.18 -16.86
CA ARG A 136 -14.62 -14.54 -16.45
C ARG A 136 -13.72 -13.30 -16.41
N LYS A 137 -12.96 -13.15 -15.33
CA LYS A 137 -11.91 -12.12 -15.21
C LYS A 137 -10.77 -12.41 -16.20
N VAL A 138 -10.25 -11.37 -16.82
CA VAL A 138 -9.06 -11.39 -17.69
C VAL A 138 -8.07 -10.33 -17.24
N SER A 139 -6.79 -10.66 -17.31
CA SER A 139 -5.69 -9.72 -17.08
C SER A 139 -5.46 -8.88 -18.34
N GLY A 140 -5.69 -7.56 -18.27
CA GLY A 140 -5.37 -6.63 -19.37
C GLY A 140 -6.48 -6.38 -20.39
N GLY A 141 -7.73 -6.74 -20.09
CA GLY A 141 -8.85 -6.56 -21.03
C GLY A 141 -8.94 -7.64 -22.11
N GLY A 142 -10.08 -7.72 -22.80
CA GLY A 142 -10.29 -8.63 -23.92
C GLY A 142 -10.98 -9.95 -23.57
N ARG A 143 -10.62 -11.05 -24.26
CA ARG A 143 -11.31 -12.33 -24.18
C ARG A 143 -10.58 -13.35 -23.31
N CYS A 144 -11.32 -14.18 -22.59
CA CYS A 144 -10.74 -15.27 -21.82
C CYS A 144 -10.28 -16.40 -22.75
N TRP A 145 -9.49 -17.34 -22.22
CA TRP A 145 -8.92 -18.45 -23.00
C TRP A 145 -9.96 -19.37 -23.66
N GLN A 146 -11.23 -19.35 -23.20
CA GLN A 146 -12.33 -20.10 -23.80
C GLN A 146 -13.00 -19.37 -24.98
N HIS A 147 -12.68 -18.09 -25.17
CA HIS A 147 -13.22 -17.24 -26.21
C HIS A 147 -12.10 -16.64 -27.07
N LYS A 148 -10.96 -17.34 -27.20
CA LYS A 148 -9.92 -16.98 -28.17
C LYS A 148 -10.44 -17.05 -29.59
#